data_AF-A0A1V8UML4-F1
#
_entry.id   AF-A0A1V8UML4-F1
#
_cell.length_a   1.000
_cell.length_b   1.000
_cell.length_c   1.000
_cell.angle_alpha   90.00
_cell.angle_beta   90.00
_cell.angle_gamma   90.00
#
_symmetry.space_group_name_H-M   'P 1'
#
loop_
_entity.id
_entity.type
_entity.pdbx_description
1 polymer ?
#
loop_
_entity_poly.entity_id
_entity_poly.type
_entity_poly.pdbx_seq_one_letter_code
_entity_poly.pdbx_strand_id
1 'polypeptide(L)'
;PFYYVTESFAHDKKVADWTIDGLGEFDCNDKVLLLTAHDDSIVDPAQIDFYPNALNDWYEKGTAKKVKWMFLEDFEGAVDAKEKGEAAFVWAKWQ
;
A
#
# COMPACT_ATOMS: atom_id res chain seq x y z
N PRO A 1 0.75 7.18 -10.36
CA PRO A 1 -0.09 5.97 -10.52
C PRO A 1 -0.99 5.82 -9.30
N PHE A 2 -2.26 6.18 -9.46
CA PHE A 2 -3.24 6.28 -8.40
C PHE A 2 -3.75 4.88 -8.03
N TYR A 3 -3.81 4.59 -6.73
CA TYR A 3 -4.30 3.34 -6.17
C TYR A 3 -5.81 3.26 -6.41
N TYR A 4 -6.27 2.35 -7.27
CA TYR A 4 -7.70 2.14 -7.53
C TYR A 4 -8.07 0.72 -7.18
N VAL A 5 -9.24 0.53 -6.56
CA VAL A 5 -9.68 -0.82 -6.22
C VAL A 5 -10.22 -1.51 -7.47
N THR A 6 -9.84 -2.77 -7.66
CA THR A 6 -10.45 -3.65 -8.64
C THR A 6 -11.91 -3.90 -8.27
N GLU A 7 -12.82 -3.68 -9.23
CA GLU A 7 -14.27 -3.72 -8.98
C GLU A 7 -14.75 -5.01 -8.32
N SER A 8 -14.19 -6.17 -8.67
CA SER A 8 -14.56 -7.47 -8.09
C SER A 8 -14.22 -7.63 -6.61
N PHE A 9 -13.36 -6.78 -6.05
CA PHE A 9 -12.92 -6.83 -4.66
C PHE A 9 -13.49 -5.69 -3.81
N ALA A 10 -14.26 -4.77 -4.40
CA ALA A 10 -14.91 -3.67 -3.70
C ALA A 10 -16.41 -3.94 -3.54
N HIS A 11 -16.94 -3.78 -2.33
CA HIS A 11 -18.40 -3.78 -2.12
C HIS A 11 -19.05 -2.56 -2.81
N ASP A 12 -18.44 -1.38 -2.65
CA ASP A 12 -18.77 -0.17 -3.41
C ASP A 12 -17.47 0.46 -3.91
N LYS A 13 -17.21 0.32 -5.20
CA LYS A 13 -16.01 0.84 -5.83
C LYS A 13 -15.90 2.37 -5.74
N LYS A 14 -17.01 3.09 -5.93
CA LYS A 14 -16.97 4.56 -5.98
C LYS A 14 -16.61 5.12 -4.61
N VAL A 15 -17.21 4.57 -3.56
CA VAL A 15 -16.90 4.97 -2.19
C VAL A 15 -15.47 4.56 -1.82
N ALA A 16 -15.01 3.38 -2.24
CA ALA A 16 -13.64 2.94 -1.98
C ALA A 16 -12.60 3.86 -2.65
N ASP A 17 -12.77 4.18 -3.93
CA ASP A 17 -11.85 5.07 -4.65
C ASP A 17 -11.86 6.49 -4.03
N TRP A 18 -13.04 7.02 -3.69
CA TRP A 18 -13.15 8.31 -3.00
C TRP A 18 -12.46 8.31 -1.63
N THR A 19 -12.56 7.19 -0.90
CA THR A 19 -11.88 7.03 0.39
C THR A 19 -10.37 7.02 0.21
N ILE A 20 -9.86 6.32 -0.81
CA ILE A 20 -8.44 6.28 -1.14
C ILE A 20 -7.92 7.67 -1.50
N ASP A 21 -8.67 8.43 -2.30
CA ASP A 21 -8.32 9.82 -2.62
C ASP A 21 -8.18 10.67 -1.34
N GLY A 22 -9.11 10.52 -0.39
CA GLY A 22 -9.04 11.16 0.92
C GLY A 22 -7.84 10.71 1.77
N LEU A 23 -7.47 9.42 1.73
CA LEU A 23 -6.26 8.93 2.40
C LEU A 23 -4.99 9.60 1.87
N GLY A 24 -4.96 9.98 0.59
CA GLY A 24 -3.84 10.71 -0.01
C GLY A 24 -3.57 12.07 0.67
N GLU A 25 -4.61 12.77 1.12
CA GLU A 25 -4.45 14.03 1.86
C GLU A 25 -3.76 13.81 3.22
N PHE A 26 -4.10 12.71 3.90
CA PHE A 26 -3.46 12.33 5.17
C PHE A 26 -2.05 11.81 4.96
N ASP A 27 -1.80 11.03 3.91
CA ASP A 27 -0.47 10.56 3.54
C ASP A 27 0.49 11.72 3.26
N CYS A 28 0.00 12.85 2.73
CA CYS A 28 0.82 14.04 2.51
C CYS A 28 1.32 14.71 3.82
N ASN A 29 0.69 14.43 4.97
CA ASN A 29 1.02 15.07 6.23
C ASN A 29 2.02 14.24 7.05
N ASP A 30 3.22 14.78 7.27
CA ASP A 30 4.28 14.10 8.03
C ASP A 30 3.90 13.75 9.47
N LYS A 31 2.87 14.41 10.04
CA LYS A 31 2.37 14.15 11.40
C LYS A 31 1.33 13.03 11.46
N VAL A 32 1.04 12.37 10.35
CA VAL A 32 0.13 11.23 10.27
C VAL A 32 0.91 10.00 9.80
N LEU A 33 0.81 8.91 10.55
CA LEU A 33 1.29 7.60 10.12
C LEU A 33 0.11 6.86 9.47
N LEU A 34 0.12 6.76 8.14
CA LEU A 34 -0.87 5.98 7.40
C LEU A 34 -0.40 4.52 7.30
N LEU A 35 -1.24 3.59 7.77
CA LEU A 35 -1.03 2.15 7.64
C LEU A 35 -2.24 1.53 6.95
N THR A 36 -2.02 0.92 5.81
CA THR A 36 -3.05 0.20 5.06
C THR A 36 -3.12 -1.25 5.52
N ALA A 37 -4.34 -1.78 5.66
CA ALA A 37 -4.53 -3.18 6.00
C ALA A 37 -3.95 -4.11 4.92
N HIS A 38 -3.39 -5.25 5.33
CA HIS A 38 -2.73 -6.24 4.47
C HIS A 38 -1.51 -5.73 3.68
N ASP A 39 -0.85 -4.67 4.16
CA ASP A 39 0.46 -4.27 3.65
C ASP A 39 1.56 -5.17 4.26
N ASP A 40 1.94 -6.21 3.52
CA ASP A 40 2.95 -7.18 3.94
C ASP A 40 4.35 -6.55 4.05
N SER A 41 4.65 -5.50 3.28
CA SER A 41 5.97 -4.82 3.31
C SER A 41 6.31 -4.22 4.68
N ILE A 42 5.29 -3.94 5.49
CA ILE A 42 5.43 -3.42 6.86
C ILE A 42 5.50 -4.54 7.90
N VAL A 43 4.89 -5.69 7.61
CA VAL A 43 4.72 -6.81 8.54
C VAL A 43 5.87 -7.80 8.45
N ASP A 44 6.34 -8.11 7.24
CA ASP A 44 7.39 -9.10 6.98
C ASP A 44 8.40 -8.61 5.93
N PRO A 45 9.61 -8.17 6.34
CA PRO A 45 10.10 -8.09 7.72
C PRO A 45 9.47 -6.92 8.48
N ALA A 46 9.22 -7.09 9.78
CA ALA A 46 8.60 -6.07 10.63
C ALA A 46 9.32 -4.72 10.59
N GLN A 47 8.66 -3.69 10.06
CA GLN A 47 9.21 -2.32 9.95
C GLN A 47 8.77 -1.39 11.08
N ILE A 48 7.81 -1.83 11.88
CA ILE A 48 7.24 -1.10 13.02
C ILE A 48 7.29 -1.95 14.29
N ASP A 49 7.17 -1.27 15.43
CA ASP A 49 7.06 -1.93 16.73
C ASP A 49 5.67 -2.56 16.88
N PHE A 50 5.63 -3.89 16.93
CA PHE A 50 4.42 -4.65 17.24
C PHE A 50 4.26 -4.84 18.75
N TYR A 51 3.03 -5.11 19.17
CA TYR A 51 2.72 -5.49 20.54
C TYR A 51 3.65 -6.62 21.02
N PRO A 52 4.21 -6.53 22.25
CA PRO A 52 3.86 -5.63 23.35
C PRO A 52 4.52 -4.25 23.32
N ASN A 53 5.41 -3.98 22.36
CA ASN A 53 6.08 -2.70 22.27
C ASN A 53 5.08 -1.63 21.77
N ALA A 54 5.19 -0.43 22.33
CA ALA A 54 4.36 0.70 21.90
C ALA A 54 5.00 1.39 20.70
N LEU A 55 4.18 1.76 19.72
CA LEU A 55 4.59 2.54 18.55
C LEU A 55 4.51 4.05 18.79
N ASN A 56 4.39 4.53 20.03
CA ASN A 56 4.08 5.94 20.32
C ASN A 56 5.16 6.94 19.88
N ASP A 57 6.41 6.50 19.74
CA ASP A 57 7.57 7.30 19.35
C ASP A 57 7.87 7.24 17.84
N TRP A 58 6.93 6.74 17.03
CA TRP A 58 7.09 6.59 15.58
C TRP A 58 7.48 7.89 14.87
N TYR A 59 6.96 9.03 15.35
CA TYR A 59 7.20 10.34 14.74
C TYR A 59 8.64 10.79 14.97
N GLU A 60 9.15 10.63 16.19
CA GLU A 60 10.53 10.98 16.55
C GLU A 60 11.55 10.06 15.89
N LYS A 61 11.22 8.77 15.75
CA LYS A 61 12.01 7.77 15.01
C LYS A 61 12.00 7.98 13.49
N GLY A 62 11.10 8.83 12.97
CA GLY A 62 10.92 9.01 11.53
C GLY A 62 10.32 7.77 10.84
N THR A 63 9.65 6.89 11.58
CA THR A 63 9.12 5.62 11.07
C THR A 63 8.17 5.84 9.90
N ALA A 64 7.27 6.82 9.96
CA ALA A 64 6.35 7.12 8.85
C ALA A 64 7.07 7.39 7.54
N LYS A 65 8.17 8.16 7.58
CA LYS A 65 8.96 8.45 6.38
C LYS A 65 9.68 7.20 5.86
N LYS A 66 10.15 6.34 6.77
CA LYS A 66 10.80 5.08 6.41
C LYS A 66 9.83 4.11 5.72
N VAL A 67 8.62 3.96 6.25
CA VAL A 67 7.66 2.96 5.76
C VAL A 67 6.82 3.44 4.58
N LYS A 68 6.89 4.74 4.25
CA LYS A 68 6.09 5.34 3.20
C LYS A 68 6.34 4.68 1.86
N TRP A 69 5.28 4.09 1.30
CA TRP A 69 5.25 3.47 -0.03
C TRP A 69 6.20 2.27 -0.20
N MET A 70 6.63 1.60 0.86
CA MET A 70 7.45 0.38 0.75
C MET A 70 6.73 -0.73 -0.05
N PHE A 71 5.41 -0.81 0.02
CA PHE A 71 4.61 -1.74 -0.79
C PHE A 71 4.82 -1.58 -2.31
N LEU A 72 5.40 -0.46 -2.78
CA LEU A 72 5.74 -0.28 -4.18
C LEU A 72 6.89 -1.20 -4.64
N GLU A 73 7.74 -1.67 -3.73
CA GLU A 73 8.83 -2.61 -4.04
C GLU A 73 8.30 -3.89 -4.69
N ASP A 74 7.12 -4.37 -4.28
CA ASP A 74 6.47 -5.56 -4.87
C ASP A 74 6.14 -5.39 -6.37
N PHE A 75 6.01 -4.15 -6.85
CA PHE A 75 5.69 -3.86 -8.24
C PHE A 75 6.93 -3.79 -9.15
N GLU A 76 8.16 -3.82 -8.62
CA GLU A 76 9.39 -3.77 -9.43
C GLU A 76 9.41 -4.89 -10.48
N GLY A 77 9.07 -6.12 -10.10
CA GLY A 77 9.02 -7.24 -11.04
C GLY A 77 7.98 -7.06 -12.16
N ALA A 78 6.86 -6.41 -11.86
CA ALA A 78 5.82 -6.12 -12.85
C ALA A 78 6.24 -5.01 -13.83
N VAL A 79 7.01 -4.02 -13.35
CA VAL A 79 7.61 -2.98 -14.19
C VAL A 79 8.64 -3.60 -15.13
N ASP A 80 9.53 -4.44 -14.61
CA ASP A 80 10.54 -5.15 -15.41
C ASP A 80 9.91 -6.03 -16.50
N ALA A 81 8.87 -6.79 -16.15
CA ALA A 81 8.14 -7.63 -17.10
C ALA A 81 7.49 -6.80 -18.21
N LYS A 82 6.90 -5.64 -17.86
CA LYS A 82 6.31 -4.71 -18.82
C LYS A 82 7.38 -4.12 -19.75
N GLU A 83 8.56 -3.74 -19.24
CA GLU A 83 9.66 -3.23 -20.05
C GLU A 83 10.22 -4.29 -21.00
N LYS A 84 10.22 -5.57 -20.59
CA LYS A 84 10.59 -6.72 -21.42
C LYS A 84 9.51 -7.13 -22.43
N GLY A 85 8.34 -6.49 -22.41
CA GLY A 85 7.22 -6.78 -23.31
C GLY A 85 6.44 -8.06 -22.95
N GLU A 86 6.56 -8.53 -21.72
CA GLU A 86 5.82 -9.69 -21.23
C GLU A 86 4.35 -9.33 -20.98
N ALA A 87 3.44 -10.24 -21.30
CA ALA A 87 2.02 -10.03 -21.10
C ALA A 87 1.70 -10.00 -19.59
N ALA A 88 0.95 -9.00 -19.14
CA ALA A 88 0.47 -8.93 -17.77
C ALA A 88 -0.35 -10.20 -17.44
N PHE A 89 -0.13 -10.77 -16.26
CA PHE A 89 -0.87 -11.93 -15.80
C PHE A 89 -2.37 -11.60 -15.73
N VAL A 90 -3.19 -12.34 -16.48
CA VAL A 90 -4.64 -12.21 -16.47
C VAL A 90 -5.22 -13.44 -15.78
N TRP A 91 -5.93 -13.24 -14.68
CA TRP A 91 -6.73 -14.31 -14.08
C TRP A 91 -7.72 -14.82 -15.13
N ALA A 92 -7.64 -16.12 -15.44
CA ALA A 92 -8.55 -16.73 -16.40
C ALA A 92 -9.99 -16.43 -16.01
N LYS A 93 -10.79 -15.90 -16.95
CA LYS A 93 -12.23 -15.75 -16.78
C LYS A 93 -12.82 -17.14 -16.53
N TRP A 94 -13.38 -17.35 -15.35
CA TRP A 94 -14.23 -18.51 -15.09
C TRP A 94 -15.40 -18.48 -16.09
N GLN A 95 -15.53 -19.55 -16.88
CA GLN A 95 -16.67 -19.80 -17.78
C GLN A 95 -17.91 -20.20 -16.99
#